data_AF-A0A8D8DD59-F1
#
_entry.id   AF-A0A8D8DD59-F1
#
_cell.length_a   1.000
_cell.length_b   1.000
_cell.length_c   1.000
_cell.angle_alpha   90.00
_cell.angle_beta   90.00
_cell.angle_gamma   90.00
#
_symmetry.space_group_name_H-M   'P 1'
#
loop_
_entity.id
_entity.type
_entity.pdbx_description
1 polymer ?
#
loop_
_entity_poly.entity_id
_entity_poly.type
_entity_poly.pdbx_seq_one_letter_code
_entity_poly.pdbx_strand_id
1 'polypeptide(L)'
;VITVGIAGTSVLTIFTPLAAYGGAAWIIAVRVLQGMFQGVIFPCLLDLWARWAPPSERTNRVMVTFVGISVGTLKAIVIGELLVESVSWESVFYIFGVAGCLWCVAWIKMIRKSPDEDRSI
;
A
#
# COMPACT_ATOMS: atom_id res chain seq x y z
N VAL A 1 -8.57 3.32 -8.59
CA VAL A 1 -7.98 1.97 -8.58
C VAL A 1 -6.94 1.81 -7.49
N ILE A 2 -5.92 2.68 -7.41
CA ILE A 2 -4.87 2.66 -6.35
C ILE A 2 -5.48 2.51 -4.95
N THR A 3 -6.44 3.36 -4.59
CA THR A 3 -7.12 3.30 -3.29
C THR A 3 -7.81 1.97 -3.02
N VAL A 4 -8.45 1.37 -4.02
CA VAL A 4 -9.16 0.07 -3.87
C VAL A 4 -8.16 -1.06 -3.66
N GLY A 5 -7.04 -1.05 -4.40
CA GLY A 5 -5.95 -2.01 -4.24
C GLY A 5 -5.31 -1.93 -2.85
N ILE A 6 -4.98 -0.71 -2.39
CA ILE A 6 -4.38 -0.51 -1.06
C ILE A 6 -5.40 -0.85 0.03
N ALA A 7 -6.64 -0.35 -0.04
CA ALA A 7 -7.65 -0.62 0.97
C ALA A 7 -7.99 -2.11 1.07
N GLY A 8 -8.15 -2.80 -0.06
CA GLY A 8 -8.39 -4.25 -0.08
C GLY A 8 -7.23 -5.02 0.55
N THR A 9 -5.99 -4.69 0.18
CA THR A 9 -4.79 -5.32 0.75
C THR A 9 -4.68 -5.04 2.25
N SER A 10 -4.92 -3.81 2.70
CA SER A 10 -4.86 -3.39 4.11
C SER A 10 -5.90 -4.08 4.98
N VAL A 11 -7.14 -4.18 4.51
CA VAL A 11 -8.21 -4.89 5.23
C VAL A 11 -7.85 -6.38 5.36
N LEU A 12 -7.38 -7.01 4.28
CA LEU A 12 -6.94 -8.41 4.32
C LEU A 12 -5.73 -8.63 5.24
N THR A 13 -4.81 -7.67 5.33
CA THR A 13 -3.70 -7.69 6.28
C THR A 13 -4.22 -7.73 7.72
N ILE A 14 -5.21 -6.91 8.07
CA ILE A 14 -5.85 -6.90 9.40
C ILE A 14 -6.49 -8.26 9.73
N PHE A 15 -7.09 -8.93 8.74
CA PHE A 15 -7.71 -10.25 8.92
C PHE A 15 -6.71 -11.41 8.94
N THR A 16 -5.43 -11.17 8.60
CA THR A 16 -4.43 -12.25 8.49
C THR A 16 -4.21 -13.02 9.80
N PRO A 17 -4.11 -12.37 10.99
CA PRO A 17 -3.98 -13.10 12.25
C PRO A 17 -5.19 -14.00 12.54
N LEU A 18 -6.40 -13.50 12.28
CA LEU A 18 -7.63 -14.28 12.46
C LEU A 18 -7.68 -15.48 11.51
N ALA A 19 -7.27 -15.30 10.25
CA ALA A 19 -7.15 -16.39 9.30
C ALA A 19 -6.09 -17.41 9.70
N ALA A 20 -5.03 -16.99 10.40
CA ALA A 20 -3.99 -17.90 10.87
C ALA A 20 -4.51 -18.89 11.93
N TYR A 21 -5.41 -18.46 12.80
CA TYR A 21 -6.07 -19.35 13.75
C TYR A 21 -7.02 -20.34 13.08
N GLY A 22 -7.55 -20.02 11.89
CA GLY A 22 -8.39 -20.92 11.09
C GLY A 22 -7.62 -22.05 10.41
N GLY A 23 -6.28 -21.97 10.35
CA GLY A 23 -5.42 -22.96 9.71
C GLY A 23 -4.89 -22.56 8.33
N ALA A 24 -4.03 -23.40 7.76
CA ALA A 24 -3.24 -23.07 6.57
C ALA A 24 -4.07 -22.67 5.34
N ALA A 25 -5.21 -23.34 5.11
CA ALA A 25 -6.10 -23.05 3.98
C ALA A 25 -6.62 -21.61 3.99
N TRP A 26 -6.97 -21.08 5.17
CA TRP A 26 -7.46 -19.71 5.32
C TRP A 26 -6.36 -18.68 5.07
N ILE A 27 -5.15 -18.93 5.56
CA ILE A 27 -4.00 -18.07 5.27
C ILE A 27 -3.72 -18.03 3.76
N ILE A 28 -3.72 -19.19 3.09
CA ILE A 28 -3.49 -19.27 1.65
C ILE A 28 -4.55 -18.45 0.90
N ALA A 29 -5.82 -18.59 1.26
CA ALA A 29 -6.91 -17.82 0.65
C ALA A 29 -6.71 -16.30 0.83
N VAL A 30 -6.40 -15.84 2.05
CA VAL A 30 -6.13 -14.41 2.31
C VAL A 30 -4.93 -13.92 1.50
N ARG A 31 -3.86 -14.70 1.40
CA ARG A 31 -2.65 -14.34 0.63
C ARG A 31 -2.92 -14.23 -0.86
N VAL A 32 -3.71 -15.14 -1.43
CA VAL A 32 -4.15 -15.06 -2.84
C VAL A 32 -4.93 -13.78 -3.07
N LEU A 33 -5.90 -13.47 -2.21
CA LEU A 33 -6.70 -12.25 -2.31
C LEU A 33 -5.83 -10.98 -2.19
N GLN A 34 -4.87 -10.95 -1.25
CA GLN A 34 -3.93 -9.84 -1.13
C GLN A 34 -3.13 -9.65 -2.42
N GLY A 35 -2.64 -10.73 -3.03
CA GLY A 35 -1.93 -10.69 -4.31
C GLY A 35 -2.78 -10.09 -5.44
N MET A 36 -4.07 -10.43 -5.51
CA MET A 36 -5.00 -9.87 -6.49
C MET A 36 -5.15 -8.34 -6.36
N PHE A 37 -5.30 -7.84 -5.13
CA PHE A 37 -5.41 -6.40 -4.87
C PHE A 37 -4.09 -5.65 -5.05
N GLN A 38 -2.96 -6.28 -4.71
CA GLN A 38 -1.65 -5.66 -4.83
C GLN A 38 -1.17 -5.58 -6.28
N GLY A 39 -1.52 -6.56 -7.12
CA GLY A 39 -1.08 -6.65 -8.52
C GLY A 39 -1.46 -5.44 -9.39
N VAL A 40 -2.53 -4.73 -9.05
CA VAL A 40 -2.98 -3.55 -9.81
C VAL A 40 -2.25 -2.25 -9.41
N ILE A 41 -1.51 -2.23 -8.31
CA ILE A 41 -0.90 -1.00 -7.77
C ILE A 41 0.18 -0.47 -8.71
N PHE A 42 1.04 -1.37 -9.21
CA PHE A 42 2.17 -1.01 -10.07
C PHE A 42 1.76 -0.35 -11.40
N PRO A 43 0.88 -0.97 -12.24
CA PRO A 43 0.45 -0.32 -13.48
C PRO A 43 -0.31 0.98 -13.22
N CYS A 44 -1.10 1.06 -12.16
CA CYS A 44 -1.79 2.31 -11.79
C CYS A 44 -0.84 3.42 -11.36
N LEU A 45 0.28 3.10 -10.71
CA LEU A 45 1.30 4.09 -10.36
C LEU A 45 1.96 4.67 -11.61
N LEU A 46 2.25 3.84 -12.61
CA LEU A 46 2.81 4.28 -13.87
C LEU A 46 1.83 5.16 -14.66
N ASP A 47 0.55 4.79 -14.72
CA ASP A 47 -0.50 5.61 -15.34
C ASP A 47 -0.70 6.95 -14.59
N LEU A 48 -0.63 6.95 -13.25
CA LEU A 48 -0.71 8.16 -12.44
C LEU A 48 0.38 9.16 -12.85
N TRP A 49 1.64 8.73 -12.84
CA TRP A 49 2.74 9.61 -13.24
C TRP A 49 2.72 9.94 -14.73
N ALA A 50 2.15 9.08 -15.57
CA ALA A 50 1.95 9.40 -16.98
C ALA A 50 1.03 10.61 -17.19
N ARG A 51 0.01 10.77 -16.34
CA ARG A 51 -0.96 11.86 -16.42
C ARG A 51 -0.52 13.12 -15.66
N TRP A 52 0.17 12.95 -14.54
CA TRP A 52 0.48 14.04 -13.61
C TRP A 52 1.89 14.62 -13.74
N ALA A 53 2.87 13.88 -14.28
CA ALA A 53 4.22 14.38 -14.43
C ALA A 53 4.46 14.92 -15.86
N PRO A 54 5.13 16.09 -16.01
CA PRO A 54 5.63 16.56 -17.29
C PRO A 54 6.49 15.50 -17.98
N PRO A 55 6.45 15.37 -19.32
CA PRO A 55 7.17 14.31 -20.04
C PRO A 55 8.68 14.26 -19.74
N SER A 56 9.30 15.42 -19.50
CA SER A 56 10.73 15.56 -19.16
C SER A 56 11.09 15.04 -17.76
N GLU A 57 10.16 15.10 -16.80
CA GLU A 57 10.40 14.73 -15.41
C GLU A 57 9.78 13.39 -15.00
N ARG A 58 8.93 12.81 -15.86
CA ARG A 58 8.16 11.59 -15.56
C ARG A 58 9.02 10.46 -15.01
N THR A 59 10.15 10.18 -15.65
CA THR A 59 11.08 9.13 -15.22
C THR A 59 11.63 9.40 -13.82
N ASN A 60 11.96 10.66 -13.51
CA ASN A 60 12.47 11.03 -12.19
C ASN A 60 11.38 10.86 -11.10
N ARG A 61 10.15 11.30 -11.35
CA ARG A 61 9.02 11.12 -10.40
C ARG A 61 8.73 9.64 -10.11
N VAL A 62 8.78 8.81 -11.15
CA VAL A 62 8.65 7.36 -11.03
C VAL A 62 9.80 6.80 -10.18
N MET A 63 11.05 7.15 -10.47
CA MET A 63 12.22 6.70 -9.71
C MET A 63 12.16 7.10 -8.23
N VAL A 64 11.75 8.33 -7.91
CA VAL A 64 11.53 8.76 -6.51
C VAL A 64 10.53 7.87 -5.80
N THR A 65 9.46 7.44 -6.50
CA THR A 65 8.49 6.51 -5.91
C THR A 65 9.11 5.15 -5.61
N PHE A 66 9.91 4.61 -6.53
CA PHE A 66 10.62 3.34 -6.32
C PHE A 66 11.59 3.40 -5.14
N VAL A 67 12.32 4.50 -4.99
CA VAL A 67 13.17 4.73 -3.81
C VAL A 67 12.31 4.74 -2.54
N GLY A 68 11.15 5.38 -2.58
CA GLY A 68 10.18 5.37 -1.48
C GLY A 68 9.73 3.95 -1.11
N ILE A 69 9.46 3.08 -2.08
CA ILE A 69 9.11 1.67 -1.86
C ILE A 69 10.26 0.94 -1.14
N SER A 70 11.50 1.10 -1.62
CA SER A 70 12.67 0.44 -1.02
C SER A 70 12.92 0.92 0.42
N VAL A 71 12.89 2.23 0.66
CA VAL A 71 13.06 2.82 2.00
C VAL A 71 11.92 2.39 2.93
N GLY A 72 10.68 2.40 2.45
CA GLY A 72 9.52 1.92 3.20
C GLY A 72 9.64 0.45 3.59
N THR A 73 10.12 -0.39 2.67
CA THR A 73 10.35 -1.82 2.92
C THR A 73 11.38 -2.04 4.03
N LEU A 74 12.51 -1.34 3.97
CA LEU A 74 13.55 -1.44 5.02
C LEU A 74 13.02 -1.02 6.39
N LYS A 75 12.28 0.09 6.44
CA LYS A 75 11.64 0.55 7.69
C LYS A 75 10.62 -0.45 8.21
N ALA A 76 9.81 -1.02 7.31
CA ALA A 76 8.80 -2.00 7.68
C ALA A 76 9.42 -3.28 8.27
N ILE A 77 10.56 -3.73 7.75
CA ILE A 77 11.31 -4.85 8.30
C ILE A 77 11.78 -4.54 9.73
N VAL A 78 12.51 -3.43 9.92
CA VAL A 78 13.07 -3.07 11.23
C VAL A 78 11.97 -2.84 12.28
N ILE A 79 10.91 -2.10 11.93
CA ILE A 79 9.78 -1.86 12.83
C ILE A 79 9.03 -3.16 13.10
N GLY A 80 8.84 -4.00 12.07
CA GLY A 80 8.17 -5.28 12.18
C GLY A 80 8.88 -6.24 13.14
N GLU A 81 10.20 -6.36 13.02
CA GLU A 81 11.02 -7.17 13.92
C GLU A 81 10.89 -6.70 15.38
N LEU A 82 11.04 -5.40 15.62
CA LEU A 82 10.89 -4.82 16.96
C LEU A 82 9.50 -5.10 17.57
N LEU A 83 8.44 -5.03 16.77
CA LEU A 83 7.07 -5.31 17.20
C LEU A 83 6.84 -6.78 17.54
N VAL A 84 7.44 -7.70 16.77
CA VAL A 84 7.36 -9.14 17.03
C VAL A 84 8.02 -9.47 18.37
N GLU A 85 9.19 -8.88 18.65
CA GLU A 85 9.94 -9.13 19.90
C GLU A 85 9.28 -8.50 21.13
N SER A 86 8.70 -7.30 20.99
CA SER A 86 8.21 -6.52 22.13
C SER A 86 6.73 -6.72 22.46
N VAL A 87 5.89 -7.03 21.47
CA VAL A 87 4.43 -7.10 21.64
C VAL A 87 3.89 -8.47 21.24
N SER A 88 3.84 -8.73 19.92
CA SER A 88 3.39 -10.00 19.34
C SER A 88 3.57 -9.94 17.83
N TRP A 89 3.62 -11.12 17.19
CA TRP A 89 3.68 -11.21 15.74
C TRP A 89 2.41 -10.65 15.05
N GLU A 90 1.27 -10.71 15.73
CA GLU A 90 -0.02 -10.23 15.20
C GLU A 90 -0.07 -8.70 15.12
N SER A 91 0.62 -8.03 16.05
CA SER A 91 0.64 -6.57 16.14
C SER A 91 1.14 -5.91 14.85
N VAL A 92 2.08 -6.55 14.15
CA VAL A 92 2.59 -6.14 12.83
C VAL A 92 1.45 -6.01 11.83
N PHE A 93 0.60 -7.02 11.74
CA PHE A 93 -0.52 -7.05 10.80
C PHE A 93 -1.55 -5.97 11.11
N TYR A 94 -1.88 -5.76 12.39
CA TYR A 94 -2.80 -4.71 12.80
C TYR A 94 -2.25 -3.31 12.55
N ILE A 95 -1.00 -3.05 12.91
CA ILE A 95 -0.38 -1.72 12.76
C ILE A 95 -0.24 -1.34 11.29
N PHE A 96 0.37 -2.21 10.47
CA PHE A 96 0.54 -1.92 9.04
C PHE A 96 -0.78 -1.92 8.27
N GLY A 97 -1.73 -2.78 8.66
CA GLY A 97 -3.07 -2.81 8.10
C GLY A 97 -3.84 -1.50 8.36
N VAL A 98 -3.88 -1.04 9.61
CA VAL A 98 -4.54 0.23 9.99
C VAL A 98 -3.84 1.42 9.35
N ALA A 99 -2.51 1.45 9.33
CA ALA A 99 -1.75 2.52 8.68
C ALA A 99 -2.10 2.63 7.18
N GLY A 100 -2.25 1.51 6.48
CA GLY A 100 -2.66 1.51 5.07
C GLY A 100 -4.11 1.99 4.86
N CYS A 101 -5.02 1.67 5.78
CA CYS A 101 -6.38 2.22 5.78
C CYS A 101 -6.38 3.75 6.01
N LEU A 102 -5.60 4.23 6.98
CA LEU A 102 -5.44 5.67 7.23
C LEU A 102 -4.85 6.40 6.02
N TRP A 103 -3.85 5.80 5.38
CA TRP A 103 -3.29 6.30 4.13
C TRP A 103 -4.35 6.41 3.03
N CYS A 104 -5.23 5.41 2.89
CA CYS A 104 -6.32 5.49 1.92
C CYS A 104 -7.28 6.65 2.19
N VAL A 105 -7.63 6.88 3.46
CA VAL A 105 -8.48 8.02 3.86
C VAL A 105 -7.81 9.34 3.54
N ALA A 106 -6.52 9.48 3.86
CA ALA A 106 -5.74 10.68 3.52
C ALA A 106 -5.64 10.88 2.01
N TRP A 107 -5.35 9.81 1.27
CA TRP A 107 -5.22 9.82 -0.18
C TRP A 107 -6.51 10.26 -0.88
N ILE A 108 -7.68 9.74 -0.46
CA ILE A 108 -8.97 10.15 -1.01
C ILE A 108 -9.23 11.65 -0.78
N LYS A 109 -8.82 12.19 0.37
CA LYS A 109 -9.00 13.62 0.68
C LYS A 109 -8.03 14.53 -0.09
N MET A 110 -6.82 14.05 -0.38
CA MET A 110 -5.77 14.84 -1.02
C MET A 110 -5.82 14.78 -2.55
N ILE A 111 -6.20 13.65 -3.14
CA ILE A 111 -6.14 13.50 -4.59
C ILE A 111 -7.33 14.16 -5.28
N ARG A 112 -7.06 15.22 -6.04
CA ARG A 112 -8.03 15.81 -6.99
C ARG A 112 -8.11 14.94 -8.24
N LYS A 113 -9.28 14.88 -8.88
CA LYS A 113 -9.57 13.89 -9.93
C LYS A 113 -8.89 14.16 -11.27
N SER A 114 -8.47 15.39 -11.55
CA SER A 114 -7.84 15.77 -12.82
C SER A 114 -6.80 16.88 -12.65
N PRO A 115 -5.71 16.88 -13.46
CA PRO A 115 -4.81 18.03 -13.61
C PRO A 115 -5.53 19.30 -14.06
N ASP A 116 -6.67 19.17 -14.75
CA ASP A 116 -7.48 20.29 -15.24
C ASP A 116 -8.17 21.10 -14.12
N GLU A 117 -8.27 20.57 -12.90
CA GLU A 117 -8.76 21.30 -11.71
C GLU A 117 -7.64 22.03 -10.95
N ASP A 118 -6.38 21.89 -11.39
CA ASP A 118 -5.22 22.51 -10.77
C ASP A 118 -4.76 23.70 -11.64
N ARG A 119 -5.38 24.87 -11.41
CA ARG A 119 -5.10 26.13 -12.14
C ARG A 119 -3.72 26.75 -11.81
N SER A 120 -2.77 25.99 -11.29
CA SER A 120 -1.44 26.49 -10.91
C SER A 120 -0.26 25.72 -11.54
N ILE A 121 -0.49 25.02 -12.66
CA ILE A 121 0.58 24.55 -13.53
C ILE A 121 0.33 25.02 -14.96
#